data_AF-A0A938WSG6-F1
#
_entry.id   AF-A0A938WSG6-F1
#
_cell.length_a   1.000
_cell.length_b   1.000
_cell.length_c   1.000
_cell.angle_alpha   90.00
_cell.angle_beta   90.00
_cell.angle_gamma   90.00
#
_symmetry.space_group_name_H-M   'P 1'
#
loop_
_entity.id
_entity.type
_entity.pdbx_description
1 polymer ?
#
loop_
_entity_poly.entity_id
_entity_poly.type
_entity_poly.pdbx_seq_one_letter_code
_entity_poly.pdbx_strand_id
1 'polypeptide(L)'
;MKVVTTKAELEKSLKQKEKSIIVKGYLAVIMKKIIKTSIIISVAFVVVILTAIFFMGWSSAIGFTIRFAVHIVATLALLVGVIFISRAMRKGIL
;
A
#
# COMPACT_ATOMS: atom_id res chain seq x y z
N MET A 1 11.51 -36.04 24.44
CA MET A 1 10.15 -36.16 23.88
C MET A 1 10.28 -36.25 22.36
N LYS A 2 10.21 -37.46 21.79
CA LYS A 2 10.42 -37.70 20.35
C LYS A 2 9.09 -37.39 19.65
N VAL A 3 9.06 -36.36 18.80
CA VAL A 3 7.89 -36.04 17.98
C VAL A 3 7.75 -37.16 16.95
N VAL A 4 7.08 -38.24 17.31
CA VAL A 4 6.62 -39.29 16.39
C VAL A 4 5.37 -38.72 15.72
N THR A 5 5.56 -37.76 14.81
CA THR A 5 4.51 -37.43 13.84
C THR A 5 4.49 -38.55 12.83
N THR A 6 3.34 -39.20 12.68
CA THR A 6 3.17 -40.25 11.66
C THR A 6 3.43 -39.63 10.29
N LYS A 7 4.05 -40.36 9.35
CA LYS A 7 4.36 -39.85 7.99
C LYS A 7 3.17 -39.14 7.33
N ALA A 8 1.95 -39.65 7.58
CA ALA A 8 0.70 -39.08 7.09
C ALA A 8 0.41 -37.67 7.63
N GLU A 9 0.77 -37.38 8.88
CA GLU A 9 0.54 -36.09 9.55
C GLU A 9 1.53 -35.01 9.05
N LEU A 10 2.75 -35.44 8.76
CA LEU A 10 3.78 -34.61 8.12
C LEU A 10 3.37 -34.23 6.69
N GLU A 11 2.85 -35.19 5.92
CA GLU A 11 2.40 -34.98 4.55
C GLU A 11 1.19 -34.04 4.46
N LYS A 12 0.25 -34.15 5.42
CA LYS A 12 -0.90 -33.26 5.55
C LYS A 12 -0.47 -31.82 5.84
N SER A 13 0.50 -31.64 6.74
CA SER A 13 1.06 -30.34 7.11
C SER A 13 1.85 -29.69 5.97
N LEU A 14 2.59 -30.49 5.18
CA LEU A 14 3.29 -30.02 3.99
C LEU A 14 2.33 -29.53 2.91
N LYS A 15 1.29 -30.31 2.58
CA LYS A 15 0.24 -29.90 1.62
C LYS A 15 -0.49 -28.62 2.07
N GLN A 16 -0.71 -28.46 3.37
CA GLN A 16 -1.34 -27.25 3.93
C GLN A 16 -0.41 -26.02 3.84
N LYS A 17 0.89 -26.20 4.10
CA LYS A 17 1.91 -25.16 3.86
C LYS A 17 2.03 -24.78 2.39
N GLU A 18 2.02 -25.75 1.49
CA GLU A 18 2.11 -25.53 0.04
C GLU A 18 0.91 -24.69 -0.47
N LYS A 19 -0.31 -25.07 -0.07
CA LYS A 19 -1.51 -24.27 -0.35
C LYS A 19 -1.40 -22.86 0.23
N SER A 20 -0.88 -22.71 1.45
CA SER A 20 -0.65 -21.39 2.07
C SER A 20 0.33 -20.53 1.27
N ILE A 21 1.43 -21.12 0.78
CA ILE A 21 2.45 -20.42 -0.02
C ILE A 21 1.86 -19.98 -1.36
N ILE A 22 1.10 -20.85 -2.03
CA ILE A 22 0.45 -20.53 -3.31
C ILE A 22 -0.56 -19.40 -3.12
N VAL A 23 -1.40 -19.47 -2.07
CA VAL A 23 -2.39 -18.40 -1.77
C VAL A 23 -1.69 -17.08 -1.45
N LYS A 24 -0.61 -17.09 -0.66
CA LYS A 24 0.19 -15.89 -0.39
C LYS A 24 0.84 -15.33 -1.65
N GLY A 25 1.35 -16.19 -2.53
CA GLY A 25 1.91 -15.80 -3.84
C GLY A 25 0.86 -15.15 -4.74
N TYR A 26 -0.33 -15.75 -4.84
CA TYR A 26 -1.44 -15.19 -5.61
C TYR A 26 -1.92 -13.85 -5.04
N LEU A 27 -2.03 -13.75 -3.71
CA LEU A 27 -2.33 -12.49 -3.03
C LEU A 27 -1.30 -11.41 -3.35
N ALA A 28 0.00 -11.74 -3.31
CA ALA A 28 1.06 -10.79 -3.61
C ALA A 28 0.98 -10.26 -5.05
N VAL A 29 0.65 -11.12 -6.03
CA VAL A 29 0.47 -10.72 -7.43
C VAL A 29 -0.74 -9.78 -7.59
N ILE A 30 -1.87 -10.12 -6.97
CA ILE A 30 -3.09 -9.29 -7.00
C ILE A 30 -2.82 -7.95 -6.31
N MET A 31 -2.19 -7.97 -5.14
CA MET A 31 -1.89 -6.77 -4.35
C MET A 31 -0.92 -5.85 -5.11
N LYS A 32 0.09 -6.40 -5.80
CA LYS A 32 0.99 -5.64 -6.67
C LYS A 32 0.23 -4.99 -7.84
N LYS A 33 -0.72 -5.69 -8.46
CA LYS A 33 -1.54 -5.14 -9.54
C LYS A 33 -2.43 -3.99 -9.04
N ILE A 34 -3.10 -4.19 -7.91
CA ILE A 34 -3.95 -3.16 -7.28
C ILE A 34 -3.14 -1.92 -6.91
N ILE A 35 -1.97 -2.10 -6.28
CA ILE A 35 -1.08 -0.98 -5.92
C ILE A 35 -0.65 -0.21 -7.17
N LYS A 36 -0.21 -0.91 -8.23
CA LYS A 36 0.22 -0.26 -9.47
C LYS A 36 -0.91 0.55 -10.11
N THR A 37 -2.12 -0.01 -10.19
CA THR A 37 -3.30 0.68 -10.72
C THR A 37 -3.70 1.87 -9.86
N SER A 38 -3.69 1.71 -8.53
CA SER A 38 -4.00 2.79 -7.58
C SER A 38 -3.03 3.97 -7.70
N ILE A 39 -1.73 3.70 -7.86
CA ILE A 39 -0.72 4.74 -8.08
C ILE A 39 -0.99 5.49 -9.40
N ILE A 40 -1.28 4.77 -10.49
CA ILE A 40 -1.56 5.38 -11.79
C ILE A 40 -2.79 6.29 -11.72
N ILE A 41 -3.88 5.83 -11.09
CA ILE A 41 -5.11 6.62 -10.92
C ILE A 41 -4.83 7.85 -10.06
N SER A 42 -4.10 7.70 -8.96
CA SER A 42 -3.76 8.80 -8.05
C SER A 42 -2.92 9.88 -8.77
N VAL A 43 -1.90 9.47 -9.53
CA VAL A 43 -1.06 10.39 -10.31
C VAL A 43 -1.88 11.10 -11.39
N ALA A 44 -2.72 10.37 -12.13
CA ALA A 44 -3.60 10.97 -13.13
C ALA A 44 -4.53 12.04 -12.52
N PHE A 45 -5.10 11.75 -11.35
CA PHE A 45 -5.98 12.68 -10.65
C PHE A 45 -5.25 13.96 -10.21
N VAL A 46 -4.03 13.82 -9.68
CA VAL A 46 -3.20 14.97 -9.30
C VAL A 46 -2.85 15.83 -10.51
N VAL A 47 -2.51 15.23 -11.65
CA VAL A 47 -2.21 15.95 -12.90
C VAL A 47 -3.42 16.73 -13.40
N VAL A 48 -4.62 16.13 -13.36
CA VAL A 48 -5.87 16.82 -13.75
C VAL A 48 -6.13 18.02 -12.85
N ILE A 49 -5.97 17.86 -11.53
CA ILE A 49 -6.16 18.96 -10.57
C ILE A 49 -5.15 20.09 -10.82
N LEU A 50 -3.87 19.76 -11.00
CA LEU A 50 -2.83 20.75 -11.31
C LEU A 50 -3.13 21.51 -12.59
N THR A 51 -3.61 20.80 -13.62
CA THR A 51 -4.01 21.40 -14.90
C THR A 51 -5.19 22.34 -14.71
N ALA A 52 -6.21 21.95 -13.95
CA ALA A 52 -7.36 22.80 -13.64
C ALA A 52 -6.96 24.05 -12.84
N ILE A 53 -6.08 23.93 -11.85
CA ILE A 53 -5.55 25.07 -11.08
C ILE A 53 -4.75 26.02 -11.99
N PHE A 54 -3.96 25.48 -12.92
CA PHE A 54 -3.19 26.28 -13.88
C PHE A 54 -4.12 27.16 -14.73
N PHE A 55 -5.22 26.61 -15.24
CA PHE A 55 -6.21 27.38 -16.01
C PHE A 55 -7.04 28.34 -15.16
N MET A 56 -7.39 27.98 -13.91
CA MET A 56 -8.16 28.84 -12.99
C MET A 56 -7.32 29.97 -12.36
N GLY A 57 -5.99 29.93 -12.51
CA GLY A 57 -5.08 30.86 -11.88
C GLY A 57 -4.76 30.46 -10.44
N TRP A 58 -3.46 30.32 -10.18
CA TRP A 58 -2.90 29.88 -8.89
C TRP A 58 -3.30 30.76 -7.70
N SER A 59 -3.54 32.05 -7.95
CA SER A 59 -3.90 33.05 -6.95
C SER A 59 -5.41 33.25 -6.78
N SER A 60 -6.25 32.49 -7.49
CA SER A 60 -7.70 32.53 -7.29
C SER A 60 -8.08 31.93 -5.93
N ALA A 61 -9.22 32.37 -5.36
CA ALA A 61 -9.74 31.80 -4.12
C ALA A 61 -9.94 30.27 -4.21
N ILE A 62 -10.31 29.78 -5.39
CA ILE A 62 -10.47 28.35 -5.70
C ILE A 62 -9.10 27.65 -5.71
N GLY A 63 -8.09 28.24 -6.36
CA GLY A 63 -6.71 27.72 -6.36
C GLY A 63 -6.11 27.61 -4.96
N PHE A 64 -6.35 28.60 -4.10
CA PHE A 64 -5.91 28.56 -2.70
C PHE A 64 -6.56 27.43 -1.91
N THR A 65 -7.87 27.22 -2.09
CA THR A 65 -8.63 26.15 -1.42
C THR A 65 -8.13 24.77 -1.82
N ILE A 66 -7.88 24.55 -3.12
CA ILE A 66 -7.37 23.27 -3.62
C ILE A 66 -5.93 23.05 -3.12
N ARG A 67 -5.08 24.08 -3.13
CA ARG A 67 -3.71 23.99 -2.58
C ARG A 67 -3.71 23.56 -1.11
N PHE A 68 -4.60 24.15 -0.31
CA PHE A 68 -4.73 23.82 1.10
C PHE A 68 -5.18 22.37 1.30
N ALA A 69 -6.18 21.92 0.53
CA ALA A 69 -6.62 20.53 0.55
C ALA A 69 -5.47 19.55 0.18
N VAL A 70 -4.70 19.84 -0.87
CA VAL A 70 -3.54 19.04 -1.27
C VAL A 70 -2.49 19.00 -0.15
N HIS A 71 -2.20 20.12 0.51
CA HIS A 71 -1.24 20.17 1.63
C HIS A 71 -1.70 19.34 2.82
N ILE A 72 -2.98 19.41 3.20
CA ILE A 72 -3.55 18.60 4.29
C ILE A 72 -3.41 17.12 3.96
N VAL A 73 -3.83 16.71 2.76
CA VAL A 73 -3.77 15.30 2.33
C VAL A 73 -2.33 14.80 2.29
N ALA A 74 -1.39 15.59 1.77
CA ALA A 74 0.03 15.25 1.75
C ALA A 74 0.60 15.08 3.17
N THR A 75 0.24 15.98 4.09
CA THR A 75 0.68 15.92 5.49
C THR A 75 0.14 14.67 6.19
N LEU A 76 -1.13 14.33 5.98
CA LEU A 76 -1.75 13.10 6.49
C LEU A 76 -1.05 11.85 5.95
N ALA A 77 -0.75 11.82 4.64
CA ALA A 77 -0.04 10.70 4.03
C ALA A 77 1.37 10.50 4.63
N LEU A 78 2.10 11.60 4.87
CA LEU A 78 3.40 11.55 5.53
C LEU A 78 3.29 11.03 6.96
N LEU A 79 2.32 11.51 7.75
CA LEU A 79 2.11 11.03 9.13
C LEU A 79 1.82 9.52 9.18
N VAL A 80 0.94 9.03 8.30
CA VAL A 80 0.65 7.59 8.19
C VAL A 80 1.89 6.81 7.77
N GLY A 81 2.63 7.33 6.78
CA GLY A 81 3.88 6.74 6.32
C GLY A 81 4.93 6.63 7.43
N VAL A 82 5.11 7.68 8.23
CA VAL A 82 6.02 7.71 9.37
C VAL A 82 5.65 6.67 10.43
N ILE A 83 4.36 6.48 10.72
CA ILE A 83 3.90 5.44 11.65
C ILE A 83 4.29 4.04 11.14
N PHE A 84 4.09 3.78 9.85
CA PHE A 84 4.45 2.49 9.24
C PHE A 84 5.97 2.26 9.25
N ILE A 85 6.76 3.26 8.88
CA ILE A 85 8.23 3.20 8.89
C ILE A 85 8.75 2.97 10.32
N SER A 86 8.23 3.72 11.30
CA SER A 86 8.58 3.58 12.71
C SER A 86 8.25 2.17 13.23
N ARG A 87 7.14 1.59 12.79
CA ARG A 87 6.73 0.22 13.15
C ARG A 87 7.60 -0.84 12.46
N ALA A 88 8.08 -0.59 11.24
CA ALA A 88 9.00 -1.48 10.53
C ALA A 88 10.40 -1.49 11.18
N MET A 89 10.94 -0.31 11.52
CA MET A 89 12.20 -0.19 12.29
C MET A 89 12.10 -0.88 13.65
N ARG A 90 10.99 -0.70 14.38
CA ARG A 90 10.78 -1.38 15.68
C ARG A 90 10.72 -2.91 15.57
N LYS A 91 10.45 -3.46 14.38
CA LYS A 91 10.44 -4.90 14.11
C LYS A 91 11.77 -5.43 13.52
N GLY A 92 12.78 -4.57 13.34
CA GLY A 92 14.07 -4.96 12.75
C GLY A 92 13.98 -5.41 11.28
N ILE A 93 12.93 -4.98 10.57
CA ILE A 93 12.71 -5.34 9.15
C ILE A 93 13.45 -4.38 8.22
N LEU A 94 13.84 -3.20 8.73
CA LEU A 94 14.53 -2.13 8.03
C LEU A 94 15.81 -1.76 8.77
#